data_AF-A0A7X8UXV2-F1
#
_entry.id   AF-A0A7X8UXV2-F1
#
_cell.length_a   1.000
_cell.length_b   1.000
_cell.length_c   1.000
_cell.angle_alpha   90.00
_cell.angle_beta   90.00
_cell.angle_gamma   90.00
#
_symmetry.space_group_name_H-M   'P 1'
#
loop_
_entity.id
_entity.type
_entity.pdbx_description
1 polymer ?
#
loop_
_entity_poly.entity_id
_entity_poly.type
_entity_poly.pdbx_seq_one_letter_code
_entity_poly.pdbx_strand_id
1 'polypeptide(L)'
;MRLTILWSIGLVAVLGLVAFGQTDTAPADVTDSRPASAPASAPAESTVLRIDSDDRIVFLGDELIDMPQRQGQRPSTNFAVLTESFLTVRYPDLHPSYFHMGWMGDTATGALARLDRDVLVHKPTIVVICLGMNDSGYQPFEAARLEQFKQEMAELVKRCQAAGAKVWLISPPSSEDDHQRAGNAAILKDGQRQTVNLAEIQYSETLGQYAAAVGEVAQATGSGYIDWYGQIATARTAARSRVPKTFFTYDGRIPIPRSQALAAVELLRAWGAQPITVTIEMDWAQGKALVWTHAATEPVQAQVEVGEGGRRILKLENLPMPWPMASPQDFLRSNWEAAGLCQYILRISDPPAGGVLVEDGGESKQKQVFTTEAAIAGVNLLSTGPLRHAAEVISLSGMISLKNTYRYATWRKLELEGPMEPELAAAHAQLLQAWKAFADGYGEIVRNRSKFIDVILELVEPSAAESQPATRPATRPAQPKIQVVPPAIDDHDADEPLATSPSEEEEEGK
;
A
#
# COMPACT_ATOMS: atom_id res chain seq x y z
N MET A 1 83.76 16.38 -18.27
CA MET A 1 82.33 16.18 -18.00
C MET A 1 81.88 14.92 -18.75
N ARG A 2 81.90 13.78 -18.03
CA ARG A 2 81.40 12.39 -18.29
C ARG A 2 81.53 11.82 -19.73
N LEU A 3 82.53 11.01 -20.15
CA LEU A 3 83.08 9.70 -19.67
C LEU A 3 81.99 8.59 -19.59
N THR A 4 82.07 7.37 -20.16
CA THR A 4 83.18 6.50 -20.63
C THR A 4 82.65 5.38 -21.58
N ILE A 5 83.59 4.64 -22.18
CA ILE A 5 83.56 3.71 -23.33
C ILE A 5 83.47 2.20 -22.89
N LEU A 6 83.28 1.29 -23.87
CA LEU A 6 83.62 -0.16 -23.97
C LEU A 6 82.52 -1.19 -23.57
N TRP A 7 82.35 -2.41 -24.13
CA TRP A 7 82.86 -3.21 -25.27
C TRP A 7 81.93 -4.44 -25.51
N SER A 8 81.86 -4.92 -26.76
CA SER A 8 81.95 -6.30 -27.29
C SER A 8 81.51 -7.59 -26.54
N ILE A 9 80.78 -8.46 -27.30
CA ILE A 9 80.81 -9.94 -27.43
C ILE A 9 80.08 -10.86 -26.40
N GLY A 10 79.19 -11.74 -26.92
CA GLY A 10 79.27 -13.20 -26.65
C GLY A 10 78.09 -13.93 -25.96
N LEU A 11 77.29 -14.62 -26.77
CA LEU A 11 76.66 -15.96 -26.61
C LEU A 11 76.13 -16.45 -25.23
N VAL A 12 74.91 -16.99 -25.20
CA VAL A 12 74.56 -18.40 -24.93
C VAL A 12 73.03 -18.57 -24.88
N ALA A 13 72.56 -19.64 -25.53
CA ALA A 13 71.18 -20.10 -25.59
C ALA A 13 70.64 -20.61 -24.24
N VAL A 14 69.32 -20.70 -24.08
CA VAL A 14 68.60 -21.95 -23.74
C VAL A 14 67.08 -21.72 -23.76
N LEU A 15 66.43 -22.75 -24.30
CA LEU A 15 65.03 -23.11 -24.47
C LEU A 15 63.95 -22.47 -23.59
N GLY A 16 62.77 -22.28 -24.19
CA GLY A 16 61.51 -22.19 -23.45
C GLY A 16 60.28 -21.92 -24.31
N LEU A 17 59.85 -22.95 -25.06
CA LEU A 17 58.52 -23.20 -25.68
C LEU A 17 57.77 -22.04 -26.37
N VAL A 18 57.67 -22.19 -27.69
CA VAL A 18 56.90 -21.38 -28.64
C VAL A 18 55.40 -21.69 -28.54
N ALA A 19 54.61 -20.62 -28.53
CA ALA A 19 53.19 -20.63 -28.84
C ALA A 19 52.94 -20.27 -30.31
N PHE A 20 51.75 -20.66 -30.77
CA PHE A 20 50.99 -20.22 -31.95
C PHE A 20 51.16 -20.94 -33.29
N GLY A 21 50.05 -21.56 -33.70
CA GLY A 21 49.64 -21.75 -35.07
C GLY A 21 48.11 -21.83 -35.12
N GLN A 22 47.46 -20.72 -35.50
CA GLN A 22 46.02 -20.62 -35.78
C GLN A 22 45.68 -21.28 -37.13
N THR A 23 44.50 -21.89 -37.22
CA THR A 23 43.62 -21.78 -38.40
C THR A 23 42.16 -21.86 -37.97
N ASP A 24 41.37 -20.92 -38.49
CA ASP A 24 39.94 -20.64 -38.27
C ASP A 24 38.97 -21.79 -38.55
N THR A 25 37.82 -21.80 -37.85
CA THR A 25 36.45 -21.70 -38.44
C THR A 25 35.32 -21.73 -37.37
N ALA A 26 34.63 -20.57 -37.22
CA ALA A 26 33.20 -20.34 -36.84
C ALA A 26 32.64 -20.78 -35.44
N PRO A 27 31.47 -20.27 -34.99
CA PRO A 27 31.28 -18.90 -34.49
C PRO A 27 30.69 -18.83 -33.05
N ALA A 28 30.96 -17.70 -32.39
CA ALA A 28 30.19 -17.00 -31.35
C ALA A 28 29.51 -17.82 -30.23
N ASP A 29 30.12 -17.80 -29.04
CA ASP A 29 29.40 -17.96 -27.77
C ASP A 29 29.56 -16.69 -26.92
N VAL A 30 28.44 -16.29 -26.32
CA VAL A 30 28.22 -15.01 -25.66
C VAL A 30 28.87 -15.05 -24.28
N THR A 31 29.89 -14.23 -24.06
CA THR A 31 30.49 -14.08 -22.73
C THR A 31 29.54 -13.36 -21.79
N ASP A 32 29.08 -14.13 -20.80
CA ASP A 32 28.51 -13.73 -19.52
C ASP A 32 29.20 -12.49 -18.94
N SER A 33 28.47 -11.37 -18.90
CA SER A 33 28.81 -10.19 -18.12
C SER A 33 27.89 -10.14 -16.91
N ARG A 34 28.34 -10.75 -15.80
CA ARG A 34 27.71 -10.54 -14.50
C ARG A 34 27.80 -9.06 -14.11
N PRO A 35 26.69 -8.36 -13.84
CA PRO A 35 26.75 -7.11 -13.12
C PRO A 35 27.09 -7.35 -11.64
N ALA A 36 27.80 -6.38 -11.07
CA ALA A 36 28.31 -6.36 -9.71
C ALA A 36 27.22 -6.62 -8.66
N SER A 37 27.60 -7.41 -7.64
CA SER A 37 26.78 -7.74 -6.48
C SER A 37 26.30 -6.49 -5.74
N ALA A 38 24.98 -6.37 -5.59
CA ALA A 38 24.30 -5.45 -4.70
C ALA A 38 24.78 -5.62 -3.24
N PRO A 39 24.77 -4.56 -2.41
CA PRO A 39 25.12 -4.67 -1.01
C PRO A 39 24.16 -5.59 -0.26
N ALA A 40 24.73 -6.32 0.70
CA ALA A 40 24.12 -7.41 1.43
C ALA A 40 22.86 -7.00 2.20
N SER A 41 21.90 -7.94 2.20
CA SER A 41 20.66 -7.96 2.96
C SER A 41 20.81 -7.60 4.44
N ALA A 42 19.83 -6.84 4.94
CA ALA A 42 19.64 -6.49 6.34
C ALA A 42 19.68 -7.70 7.30
N PRO A 43 20.06 -7.51 8.58
CA PRO A 43 20.17 -8.59 9.56
C PRO A 43 18.80 -9.20 9.91
N ALA A 44 18.82 -10.48 10.30
CA ALA A 44 17.66 -11.32 10.62
C ALA A 44 16.58 -10.61 11.47
N GLU A 45 15.33 -10.72 11.01
CA GLU A 45 14.14 -10.11 11.61
C GLU A 45 13.98 -10.53 13.08
N SER A 46 13.93 -9.54 13.97
CA SER A 46 13.50 -9.74 15.35
C SER A 46 12.00 -10.03 15.35
N THR A 47 11.58 -11.15 15.95
CA THR A 47 10.17 -11.53 16.11
C THR A 47 9.45 -10.76 17.22
N VAL A 48 10.14 -9.84 17.90
CA VAL A 48 9.57 -9.01 18.98
C VAL A 48 8.81 -7.86 18.34
N LEU A 49 7.52 -7.77 18.62
CA LEU A 49 6.70 -6.64 18.22
C LEU A 49 7.26 -5.36 18.85
N ARG A 50 7.58 -4.37 18.01
CA ARG A 50 8.23 -3.11 18.41
C ARG A 50 7.26 -1.98 18.75
N ILE A 51 5.98 -2.33 18.89
CA ILE A 51 4.86 -1.44 19.19
C ILE A 51 4.20 -1.89 20.49
N ASP A 52 3.82 -0.94 21.32
CA ASP A 52 3.07 -1.16 22.57
C ASP A 52 1.77 -0.33 22.61
N SER A 53 0.96 -0.53 23.65
CA SER A 53 -0.33 0.17 23.79
C SER A 53 -0.20 1.64 24.22
N ASP A 54 0.95 2.04 24.75
CA ASP A 54 1.22 3.43 25.15
C ASP A 54 1.75 4.26 23.96
N ASP A 55 2.04 3.60 22.83
CA ASP A 55 2.53 4.25 21.64
C ASP A 55 1.53 5.26 21.05
N ARG A 56 2.07 6.43 20.70
CA ARG A 56 1.40 7.48 19.95
C ARG A 56 2.08 7.58 18.61
N ILE A 57 1.47 6.96 17.62
CA ILE A 57 2.00 6.78 16.26
C ILE A 57 1.47 7.91 15.38
N VAL A 58 2.37 8.77 14.91
CA VAL A 58 2.05 9.84 13.98
C VAL A 58 2.59 9.48 12.59
N PHE A 59 1.71 9.40 11.61
CA PHE A 59 2.07 9.29 10.19
C PHE A 59 2.14 10.70 9.60
N LEU A 60 3.32 11.14 9.17
CA LEU A 60 3.58 12.44 8.58
C LEU A 60 3.86 12.29 7.08
N GLY A 61 3.21 13.09 6.25
CA GLY A 61 3.57 13.17 4.83
C GLY A 61 2.61 13.99 3.99
N ASP A 62 2.45 13.58 2.74
CA ASP A 62 1.71 14.29 1.71
C ASP A 62 0.33 13.64 1.43
N GLU A 63 -0.16 13.72 0.19
CA GLU A 63 -1.39 13.05 -0.25
C GLU A 63 -1.39 11.51 -0.08
N LEU A 64 -0.23 10.88 0.09
CA LEU A 64 -0.13 9.44 0.35
C LEU A 64 -0.65 9.08 1.75
N ILE A 65 -0.70 10.06 2.66
CA ILE A 65 -1.26 9.92 4.02
C ILE A 65 -2.53 10.76 4.18
N ASP A 66 -2.72 11.81 3.37
CA ASP A 66 -3.89 12.69 3.48
C ASP A 66 -5.20 11.90 3.32
N MET A 67 -6.23 12.31 4.07
CA MET A 67 -7.53 11.63 4.17
C MET A 67 -8.69 12.57 3.80
N PRO A 68 -8.65 13.28 2.66
CA PRO A 68 -9.69 14.24 2.32
C PRO A 68 -11.03 13.54 2.12
N GLN A 69 -12.04 14.00 2.85
CA GLN A 69 -13.41 13.57 2.60
C GLN A 69 -13.95 14.23 1.34
N ARG A 70 -14.30 13.42 0.35
CA ARG A 70 -15.20 13.82 -0.74
C ARG A 70 -16.52 13.11 -0.56
N GLN A 71 -17.61 13.88 -0.54
CA GLN A 71 -18.96 13.34 -0.42
C GLN A 71 -19.21 12.28 -1.51
N GLY A 72 -19.66 11.09 -1.13
CA GLY A 72 -19.89 9.98 -2.06
C GLY A 72 -18.64 9.21 -2.51
N GLN A 73 -17.44 9.55 -2.04
CA GLN A 73 -16.23 8.76 -2.28
C GLN A 73 -15.96 7.80 -1.10
N ARG A 74 -15.46 6.61 -1.43
CA ARG A 74 -14.98 5.66 -0.42
C ARG A 74 -13.84 6.29 0.39
N PRO A 75 -13.72 6.01 1.70
CA PRO A 75 -12.57 6.45 2.50
C PRO A 75 -11.27 6.06 1.80
N SER A 76 -10.30 6.97 1.74
CA SER A 76 -8.97 6.70 1.19
C SER A 76 -8.33 5.54 1.95
N THR A 77 -8.02 4.46 1.24
CA THR A 77 -7.24 3.35 1.78
C THR A 77 -5.78 3.63 1.51
N ASN A 78 -5.10 4.23 2.48
CA ASN A 78 -3.65 4.43 2.45
C ASN A 78 -2.93 3.44 3.36
N PHE A 79 -1.60 3.37 3.23
CA PHE A 79 -0.79 2.44 4.00
C PHE A 79 -0.92 2.65 5.52
N ALA A 80 -1.10 3.89 6.00
CA ALA A 80 -1.25 4.19 7.42
C ALA A 80 -2.52 3.55 8.01
N VAL A 81 -3.66 3.68 7.32
CA VAL A 81 -4.93 3.03 7.71
C VAL A 81 -4.81 1.51 7.62
N LEU A 82 -4.09 0.98 6.63
CA LEU A 82 -3.86 -0.46 6.49
C LEU A 82 -2.99 -1.02 7.62
N THR A 83 -1.94 -0.31 8.01
CA THR A 83 -1.09 -0.68 9.16
C THR A 83 -1.91 -0.71 10.45
N GLU A 84 -2.71 0.34 10.69
CA GLU A 84 -3.63 0.38 11.82
C GLU A 84 -4.63 -0.79 11.81
N SER A 85 -5.26 -1.07 10.66
CA SER A 85 -6.29 -2.10 10.57
C SER A 85 -5.71 -3.49 10.81
N PHE A 86 -4.48 -3.76 10.35
CA PHE A 86 -3.78 -5.00 10.63
C PHE A 86 -3.51 -5.18 12.12
N LEU A 87 -2.87 -4.19 12.75
CA LEU A 87 -2.52 -4.26 14.17
C LEU A 87 -3.77 -4.47 15.03
N THR A 88 -4.88 -3.81 14.67
CA THR A 88 -6.17 -3.91 15.35
C THR A 88 -6.74 -5.33 15.38
N VAL A 89 -6.61 -6.10 14.29
CA VAL A 89 -7.13 -7.49 14.25
C VAL A 89 -6.10 -8.52 14.70
N ARG A 90 -4.82 -8.31 14.42
CA ARG A 90 -3.76 -9.27 14.74
C ARG A 90 -3.38 -9.24 16.21
N TYR A 91 -3.47 -8.07 16.83
CA TYR A 91 -3.08 -7.83 18.22
C TYR A 91 -4.24 -7.14 18.96
N PRO A 92 -5.31 -7.88 19.32
CA PRO A 92 -6.52 -7.29 19.90
C PRO A 92 -6.28 -6.55 21.22
N ASP A 93 -5.24 -6.89 21.98
CA ASP A 93 -4.88 -6.23 23.25
C ASP A 93 -3.95 -5.01 23.07
N LEU A 94 -3.53 -4.73 21.82
CA LEU A 94 -2.67 -3.61 21.46
C LEU A 94 -3.52 -2.38 21.14
N HIS A 95 -3.31 -1.27 21.84
CA HIS A 95 -4.19 -0.09 21.79
C HIS A 95 -3.48 1.25 21.56
N PRO A 96 -2.56 1.38 20.60
CA PRO A 96 -1.84 2.61 20.37
C PRO A 96 -2.78 3.66 19.78
N SER A 97 -2.39 4.91 19.95
CA SER A 97 -3.09 6.04 19.32
C SER A 97 -2.50 6.34 17.95
N TYR A 98 -3.36 6.55 16.97
CA TYR A 98 -2.98 6.85 15.59
C TYR A 98 -3.36 8.27 15.19
N PHE A 99 -2.44 8.96 14.52
CA PHE A 99 -2.60 10.31 14.01
C PHE A 99 -2.10 10.36 12.56
N HIS A 100 -2.97 10.80 11.64
CA HIS A 100 -2.70 10.77 10.19
C HIS A 100 -2.56 12.21 9.69
N MET A 101 -1.32 12.68 9.55
CA MET A 101 -0.94 14.09 9.36
C MET A 101 -0.42 14.36 7.95
N GLY A 102 -1.21 13.94 6.97
CA GLY A 102 -0.96 14.16 5.55
C GLY A 102 -1.50 15.50 5.05
N TRP A 103 -0.77 16.16 4.14
CA TRP A 103 -1.22 17.34 3.41
C TRP A 103 -1.00 17.16 1.90
N MET A 104 -2.07 17.25 1.11
CA MET A 104 -1.96 17.16 -0.35
C MET A 104 -0.98 18.20 -0.92
N GLY A 105 0.00 17.73 -1.71
CA GLY A 105 1.02 18.57 -2.34
C GLY A 105 2.19 18.97 -1.43
N ASP A 106 2.24 18.47 -0.20
CA ASP A 106 3.27 18.83 0.78
C ASP A 106 4.66 18.29 0.43
N THR A 107 5.70 18.99 0.89
CA THR A 107 7.12 18.67 0.74
C THR A 107 7.79 18.55 2.11
N ALA A 108 9.05 18.14 2.18
CA ALA A 108 9.85 18.18 3.40
C ALA A 108 9.91 19.59 4.01
N THR A 109 9.99 20.63 3.18
CA THR A 109 9.95 22.03 3.62
C THR A 109 8.63 22.37 4.32
N GLY A 110 7.49 22.01 3.72
CA GLY A 110 6.18 22.29 4.29
C GLY A 110 5.90 21.46 5.55
N ALA A 111 6.31 20.18 5.55
CA ALA A 111 6.26 19.31 6.71
C ALA A 111 7.08 19.86 7.89
N LEU A 112 8.27 20.44 7.65
CA LEU A 112 9.07 21.10 8.69
C LEU A 112 8.36 22.31 9.28
N ALA A 113 7.76 23.15 8.42
CA ALA A 113 7.07 24.36 8.83
C ALA A 113 5.87 24.07 9.75
N ARG A 114 5.24 22.89 9.60
CA ARG A 114 4.08 22.48 10.40
C ARG A 114 4.39 21.43 11.47
N LEU A 115 5.67 21.05 11.67
CA LEU A 115 6.04 19.93 12.52
C LEU A 115 5.54 20.08 13.97
N ASP A 116 5.69 21.26 14.58
CA ASP A 116 5.24 21.48 15.96
C ASP A 116 3.72 21.35 16.08
N ARG A 117 3.00 21.97 15.13
CA ARG A 117 1.54 22.04 15.08
C ARG A 117 0.91 20.69 14.84
N ASP A 118 1.44 19.91 13.90
CA ASP A 118 0.80 18.69 13.42
C ASP A 118 1.35 17.41 14.06
N VAL A 119 2.61 17.42 14.52
CA VAL A 119 3.29 16.20 14.99
C VAL A 119 3.63 16.31 16.45
N LEU A 120 4.44 17.30 16.86
CA LEU A 120 4.99 17.35 18.21
C LEU A 120 3.93 17.61 19.28
N VAL A 121 2.82 18.27 18.92
CA VAL A 121 1.66 18.47 19.81
C VAL A 121 1.11 17.14 20.37
N HIS A 122 1.22 16.04 19.61
CA HIS A 122 0.76 14.72 20.02
C HIS A 122 1.77 13.97 20.90
N LYS A 123 2.94 14.56 21.17
CA LYS A 123 4.03 13.96 21.93
C LYS A 123 4.36 12.55 21.41
N PRO A 124 4.64 12.36 20.12
CA PRO A 124 4.73 11.04 19.53
C PRO A 124 5.79 10.17 20.21
N THR A 125 5.54 8.87 20.31
CA THR A 125 6.59 7.87 20.62
C THR A 125 7.14 7.26 19.34
N ILE A 126 6.35 7.29 18.26
CA ILE A 126 6.74 6.83 16.92
C ILE A 126 6.26 7.83 15.89
N VAL A 127 7.16 8.24 14.98
CA VAL A 127 6.82 9.03 13.80
C VAL A 127 7.20 8.25 12.55
N VAL A 128 6.24 8.06 11.65
CA VAL A 128 6.44 7.45 10.33
C VAL A 128 6.36 8.56 9.28
N ILE A 129 7.43 8.81 8.54
CA ILE A 129 7.52 9.91 7.57
C ILE A 129 7.57 9.34 6.15
N CYS A 130 6.66 9.77 5.28
CA CYS A 130 6.64 9.44 3.85
C CYS A 130 6.51 10.71 3.01
N LEU A 131 7.61 11.16 2.43
CA LEU A 131 7.74 12.37 1.61
C LEU A 131 8.70 12.10 0.44
N GLY A 132 8.83 13.03 -0.50
CA GLY A 132 9.71 12.91 -1.67
C GLY A 132 8.97 12.94 -3.02
N MET A 133 7.64 12.74 -3.01
CA MET A 133 6.87 12.73 -4.25
C MET A 133 6.75 14.15 -4.84
N ASN A 134 6.49 15.15 -4.01
CA ASN A 134 6.34 16.54 -4.45
C ASN A 134 7.66 17.33 -4.45
N ASP A 135 8.69 16.83 -3.77
CA ASP A 135 9.94 17.55 -3.47
C ASP A 135 10.80 17.81 -4.71
N SER A 136 10.68 16.97 -5.75
CA SER A 136 11.28 17.25 -7.06
C SER A 136 10.51 18.31 -7.85
N GLY A 137 9.47 18.93 -7.29
CA GLY A 137 8.69 20.00 -7.90
C GLY A 137 8.10 19.67 -9.27
N TYR A 138 8.01 18.38 -9.61
CA TYR A 138 7.63 17.86 -10.92
C TYR A 138 8.49 18.39 -12.07
N GLN A 139 9.80 18.42 -11.87
CA GLN A 139 10.80 18.83 -12.88
C GLN A 139 11.86 17.73 -13.05
N PRO A 140 12.66 17.79 -14.14
CA PRO A 140 13.82 16.91 -14.28
C PRO A 140 14.73 16.96 -13.06
N PHE A 141 15.47 15.88 -12.84
CA PHE A 141 16.38 15.74 -11.71
C PHE A 141 17.35 16.93 -11.58
N GLU A 142 17.51 17.40 -10.35
CA GLU A 142 18.46 18.45 -10.01
C GLU A 142 19.09 18.16 -8.64
N ALA A 143 20.42 18.10 -8.60
CA ALA A 143 21.16 17.73 -7.40
C ALA A 143 20.95 18.70 -6.23
N ALA A 144 20.80 20.00 -6.51
CA ALA A 144 20.59 21.01 -5.46
C ALA A 144 19.27 20.79 -4.69
N ARG A 145 18.19 20.43 -5.40
CA ARG A 145 16.90 20.13 -4.77
C ARG A 145 16.91 18.83 -3.99
N LEU A 146 17.60 17.80 -4.49
CA LEU A 146 17.81 16.56 -3.74
C LEU A 146 18.57 16.82 -2.43
N GLU A 147 19.62 17.63 -2.48
CA GLU A 147 20.43 17.94 -1.30
C GLU A 147 19.64 18.77 -0.28
N GLN A 148 18.84 19.74 -0.72
CA GLN A 148 17.91 20.46 0.16
C GLN A 148 16.92 19.49 0.83
N PHE A 149 16.28 18.61 0.04
CA PHE A 149 15.36 17.60 0.55
C PHE A 149 16.01 16.71 1.62
N LYS A 150 17.26 16.26 1.41
CA LYS A 150 18.01 15.46 2.40
C LYS A 150 18.21 16.20 3.71
N GLN A 151 18.61 17.47 3.65
CA GLN A 151 18.82 18.30 4.83
C GLN A 151 17.51 18.50 5.61
N GLU A 152 16.42 18.74 4.90
CA GLU A 152 15.10 18.94 5.50
C GLU A 152 14.56 17.65 6.14
N MET A 153 14.70 16.50 5.46
CA MET A 153 14.37 15.19 6.02
C MET A 153 15.21 14.87 7.25
N ALA A 154 16.51 15.16 7.24
CA ALA A 154 17.38 14.95 8.40
C ALA A 154 16.97 15.83 9.59
N GLU A 155 16.56 17.08 9.35
CA GLU A 155 16.07 17.97 10.40
C GLU A 155 14.70 17.50 10.95
N LEU A 156 13.78 17.03 10.10
CA LEU A 156 12.51 16.41 10.54
C LEU A 156 12.78 15.27 11.52
N VAL A 157 13.66 14.33 11.13
CA VAL A 157 14.04 13.19 11.96
C VAL A 157 14.62 13.65 13.29
N LYS A 158 15.61 14.54 13.25
CA LYS A 158 16.30 15.04 14.44
C LYS A 158 15.33 15.70 15.42
N ARG A 159 14.38 16.51 14.93
CA ARG A 159 13.38 17.17 15.79
C ARG A 159 12.40 16.16 16.40
N CYS A 160 11.99 15.14 15.65
CA CYS A 160 11.14 14.06 16.19
C CYS A 160 11.88 13.23 17.26
N GLN A 161 13.14 12.88 17.01
CA GLN A 161 13.97 12.14 17.96
C GLN A 161 14.26 12.96 19.22
N ALA A 162 14.50 14.27 19.09
CA ALA A 162 14.67 15.18 20.23
C ALA A 162 13.40 15.28 21.10
N ALA A 163 12.22 15.07 20.51
CA ALA A 163 10.95 14.95 21.24
C ALA A 163 10.71 13.56 21.87
N GLY A 164 11.66 12.62 21.72
CA GLY A 164 11.61 11.28 22.29
C GLY A 164 11.00 10.21 21.37
N ALA A 165 10.71 10.53 20.11
CA ALA A 165 10.11 9.57 19.18
C ALA A 165 11.15 8.69 18.47
N LYS A 166 10.82 7.42 18.28
CA LYS A 166 11.46 6.56 17.27
C LYS A 166 10.97 6.98 15.89
N VAL A 167 11.87 7.09 14.91
CA VAL A 167 11.50 7.53 13.56
C VAL A 167 11.65 6.39 12.56
N TRP A 168 10.65 6.27 11.68
CA TRP A 168 10.64 5.39 10.52
C TRP A 168 10.46 6.22 9.27
N LEU A 169 11.35 6.04 8.30
CA LEU A 169 11.25 6.69 7.00
C LEU A 169 10.77 5.68 5.96
N ILE A 170 9.80 6.10 5.15
CA ILE A 170 9.35 5.36 3.98
C ILE A 170 9.74 6.18 2.76
N SER A 171 10.42 5.54 1.80
CA SER A 171 10.76 6.21 0.54
C SER A 171 9.49 6.65 -0.21
N PRO A 172 9.56 7.66 -1.10
CA PRO A 172 8.46 7.87 -2.04
C PRO A 172 8.24 6.60 -2.89
N PRO A 173 7.00 6.33 -3.34
CA PRO A 173 6.70 5.21 -4.23
C PRO A 173 7.28 5.45 -5.63
N SER A 174 7.57 4.40 -6.40
CA SER A 174 7.97 4.59 -7.82
C SER A 174 6.78 5.06 -8.67
N SER A 175 7.00 6.01 -9.58
CA SER A 175 6.03 6.37 -10.61
C SER A 175 6.04 5.40 -11.79
N GLU A 176 5.02 5.53 -12.65
CA GLU A 176 4.84 4.81 -13.92
C GLU A 176 4.72 5.81 -15.06
N ASP A 177 5.86 6.24 -15.57
CA ASP A 177 5.96 7.25 -16.64
C ASP A 177 5.36 6.73 -17.96
N ASP A 178 5.21 5.41 -18.12
CA ASP A 178 4.57 4.75 -19.24
C ASP A 178 3.04 4.57 -19.08
N HIS A 179 2.47 5.05 -17.97
CA HIS A 179 1.03 4.98 -17.74
C HIS A 179 0.28 5.84 -18.76
N GLN A 180 -0.87 5.36 -19.23
CA GLN A 180 -1.67 6.06 -20.27
C GLN A 180 -2.12 7.47 -19.87
N ARG A 181 -2.14 7.79 -18.57
CA ARG A 181 -2.45 9.12 -18.02
C ARG A 181 -1.21 9.92 -17.62
N ALA A 182 -0.01 9.33 -17.68
CA ALA A 182 1.24 9.99 -17.27
C ALA A 182 1.59 11.20 -18.13
N GLY A 183 1.13 11.25 -19.39
CA GLY A 183 1.32 12.40 -20.27
C GLY A 183 0.53 13.66 -19.87
N ASN A 184 -0.46 13.52 -18.97
CA ASN A 184 -1.27 14.63 -18.45
C ASN A 184 -1.56 14.42 -16.96
N ALA A 185 -0.53 14.11 -16.17
CA ALA A 185 -0.70 13.89 -14.74
C ALA A 185 -1.08 15.20 -14.03
N ALA A 186 -2.17 15.18 -13.28
CA ALA A 186 -2.60 16.33 -12.49
C ALA A 186 -1.81 16.41 -11.18
N ILE A 187 -1.26 17.59 -10.90
CA ILE A 187 -0.47 17.88 -9.71
C ILE A 187 -0.99 19.12 -9.02
N LEU A 188 -0.66 19.25 -7.73
CA LEU A 188 -0.83 20.48 -6.99
C LEU A 188 0.56 21.01 -6.66
N LYS A 189 0.85 22.23 -7.09
CA LYS A 189 2.12 22.92 -6.84
C LYS A 189 1.81 24.34 -6.40
N ASP A 190 2.32 24.74 -5.24
CA ASP A 190 2.08 26.06 -4.65
C ASP A 190 0.58 26.39 -4.51
N GLY A 191 -0.23 25.38 -4.18
CA GLY A 191 -1.70 25.49 -4.08
C GLY A 191 -2.44 25.59 -5.43
N GLN A 192 -1.73 25.58 -6.56
CA GLN A 192 -2.29 25.66 -7.90
C GLN A 192 -2.29 24.31 -8.59
N ARG A 193 -3.40 24.00 -9.30
CA ARG A 193 -3.48 22.78 -10.11
C ARG A 193 -2.70 22.96 -11.41
N GLN A 194 -1.83 22.02 -11.70
CA GLN A 194 -1.04 21.98 -12.94
C GLN A 194 -1.10 20.59 -13.56
N THR A 195 -0.68 20.50 -14.82
CA THR A 195 -0.55 19.24 -15.55
C THR A 195 0.90 19.07 -15.96
N VAL A 196 1.44 17.86 -15.76
CA VAL A 196 2.82 17.52 -16.14
C VAL A 196 2.86 16.23 -16.93
N ASN A 197 3.81 16.11 -17.85
CA ASN A 197 4.14 14.87 -18.52
C ASN A 197 5.28 14.17 -17.76
N LEU A 198 4.97 13.09 -17.06
CA LEU A 198 5.93 12.39 -16.20
C LEU A 198 7.11 11.78 -16.99
N ALA A 199 6.86 11.35 -18.24
CA ALA A 199 7.90 10.76 -19.08
C ALA A 199 8.92 11.79 -19.57
N GLU A 200 8.46 13.02 -19.89
CA GLU A 200 9.35 14.09 -20.34
C GLU A 200 10.32 14.54 -19.24
N ILE A 201 9.91 14.46 -17.98
CA ILE A 201 10.74 14.83 -16.83
C ILE A 201 11.47 13.63 -16.21
N GLN A 202 11.33 12.42 -16.76
CA GLN A 202 11.92 11.18 -16.23
C GLN A 202 11.63 11.01 -14.73
N TYR A 203 10.35 11.16 -14.37
CA TYR A 203 9.94 11.29 -12.97
C TYR A 203 10.26 10.04 -12.16
N SER A 204 10.14 8.84 -12.73
CA SER A 204 10.43 7.58 -12.02
C SER A 204 11.90 7.46 -11.64
N GLU A 205 12.80 7.90 -12.52
CA GLU A 205 14.24 7.94 -12.23
C GLU A 205 14.56 8.99 -11.16
N THR A 206 13.93 10.16 -11.26
CA THR A 206 14.04 11.21 -10.25
C THR A 206 13.59 10.69 -8.88
N LEU A 207 12.43 10.03 -8.77
CA LEU A 207 11.97 9.44 -7.51
C LEU A 207 12.89 8.33 -6.98
N GLY A 208 13.59 7.61 -7.87
CA GLY A 208 14.62 6.65 -7.46
C GLY A 208 15.79 7.32 -6.71
N GLN A 209 16.21 8.50 -7.15
CA GLN A 209 17.23 9.30 -6.44
C GLN A 209 16.73 9.79 -5.08
N TYR A 210 15.47 10.23 -4.99
CA TYR A 210 14.86 10.64 -3.72
C TYR A 210 14.67 9.46 -2.76
N ALA A 211 14.31 8.28 -3.28
CA ALA A 211 14.23 7.06 -2.47
C ALA A 211 15.59 6.67 -1.87
N ALA A 212 16.66 6.69 -2.69
CA ALA A 212 18.02 6.44 -2.21
C ALA A 212 18.42 7.46 -1.13
N ALA A 213 18.12 8.75 -1.34
CA ALA A 213 18.37 9.82 -0.38
C ALA A 213 17.65 9.61 0.96
N VAL A 214 16.39 9.15 0.96
CA VAL A 214 15.68 8.79 2.20
C VAL A 214 16.38 7.65 2.95
N GLY A 215 16.88 6.64 2.21
CA GLY A 215 17.68 5.56 2.78
C GLY A 215 18.98 6.05 3.43
N GLU A 216 19.69 6.98 2.78
CA GLU A 216 20.89 7.62 3.33
C GLU A 216 20.58 8.39 4.63
N VAL A 217 19.50 9.17 4.65
CA VAL A 217 19.07 9.91 5.84
C VAL A 217 18.71 8.94 6.97
N ALA A 218 17.99 7.85 6.68
CA ALA A 218 17.66 6.84 7.68
C ALA A 218 18.92 6.23 8.31
N GLN A 219 19.90 5.86 7.48
CA GLN A 219 21.18 5.34 7.94
C GLN A 219 21.94 6.36 8.81
N ALA A 220 22.04 7.60 8.36
CA ALA A 220 22.77 8.65 9.06
C ALA A 220 22.15 9.02 10.41
N THR A 221 20.85 8.86 10.56
CA THR A 221 20.09 9.23 11.77
C THR A 221 19.75 8.05 12.68
N GLY A 222 20.10 6.81 12.28
CA GLY A 222 19.72 5.59 13.00
C GLY A 222 18.21 5.32 13.00
N SER A 223 17.48 5.85 12.01
CA SER A 223 16.04 5.64 11.86
C SER A 223 15.75 4.31 11.18
N GLY A 224 14.54 3.78 11.38
CA GLY A 224 14.04 2.67 10.56
C GLY A 224 13.78 3.12 9.11
N TYR A 225 13.89 2.21 8.14
CA TYR A 225 13.73 2.51 6.72
C TYR A 225 12.92 1.44 5.99
N ILE A 226 12.00 1.88 5.12
CA ILE A 226 11.22 1.04 4.20
C ILE A 226 11.40 1.57 2.77
N ASP A 227 11.90 0.72 1.87
CA ASP A 227 12.07 1.03 0.44
C ASP A 227 10.79 0.74 -0.35
N TRP A 228 9.82 1.66 -0.31
CA TRP A 228 8.57 1.50 -1.06
C TRP A 228 8.78 1.61 -2.58
N TYR A 229 9.77 2.39 -3.01
CA TYR A 229 10.15 2.54 -4.41
C TYR A 229 10.53 1.19 -5.03
N GLY A 230 11.53 0.52 -4.45
CA GLY A 230 12.05 -0.76 -4.93
C GLY A 230 11.02 -1.88 -4.86
N GLN A 231 10.15 -1.86 -3.84
CA GLN A 231 9.05 -2.82 -3.71
C GLN A 231 8.06 -2.73 -4.87
N ILE A 232 7.58 -1.53 -5.20
CA ILE A 232 6.65 -1.35 -6.33
C ILE A 232 7.34 -1.75 -7.63
N ALA A 233 8.59 -1.33 -7.85
CA ALA A 233 9.35 -1.67 -9.04
C ALA A 233 9.48 -3.20 -9.24
N THR A 234 9.78 -3.92 -8.16
CA THR A 234 9.90 -5.39 -8.16
C THR A 234 8.55 -6.07 -8.41
N ALA A 235 7.52 -5.71 -7.64
CA ALA A 235 6.19 -6.29 -7.75
C ALA A 235 5.58 -6.05 -9.14
N ARG A 236 5.78 -4.84 -9.70
CA ARG A 236 5.35 -4.48 -11.05
C ARG A 236 6.06 -5.29 -12.12
N THR A 237 7.38 -5.45 -12.01
CA THR A 237 8.15 -6.26 -12.97
C THR A 237 7.66 -7.71 -12.99
N ALA A 238 7.47 -8.30 -11.81
CA ALA A 238 6.92 -9.64 -11.67
C ALA A 238 5.50 -9.74 -12.27
N ALA A 239 4.62 -8.76 -12.04
CA ALA A 239 3.28 -8.74 -12.59
C ALA A 239 3.26 -8.58 -14.13
N ARG A 240 4.11 -7.70 -14.68
CA ARG A 240 4.18 -7.42 -16.13
C ARG A 240 4.72 -8.60 -16.93
N SER A 241 5.51 -9.49 -16.33
CA SER A 241 5.92 -10.76 -16.96
C SER A 241 4.72 -11.67 -17.33
N ARG A 242 3.58 -11.51 -16.65
CA ARG A 242 2.35 -12.27 -16.86
C ARG A 242 1.32 -11.48 -17.64
N VAL A 243 1.15 -10.20 -17.27
CA VAL A 243 0.17 -9.29 -17.85
C VAL A 243 0.86 -7.95 -18.14
N PRO A 244 1.34 -7.70 -19.38
CA PRO A 244 2.20 -6.57 -19.71
C PRO A 244 1.65 -5.18 -19.34
N LYS A 245 0.33 -4.98 -19.38
CA LYS A 245 -0.33 -3.71 -19.02
C LYS A 245 -0.85 -3.70 -17.58
N THR A 246 -0.05 -4.20 -16.64
CA THR A 246 -0.36 -4.10 -15.21
C THR A 246 0.25 -2.83 -14.65
N PHE A 247 -0.60 -2.00 -14.03
CA PHE A 247 -0.22 -0.75 -13.40
C PHE A 247 -0.41 -0.81 -11.89
N PHE A 248 0.44 -0.09 -11.18
CA PHE A 248 0.48 0.03 -9.71
C PHE A 248 0.11 1.45 -9.24
N THR A 249 -0.29 2.32 -10.18
CA THR A 249 -0.77 3.68 -9.94
C THR A 249 -2.07 3.95 -10.70
N TYR A 250 -2.83 4.95 -10.26
CA TYR A 250 -4.08 5.37 -10.92
C TYR A 250 -3.85 6.28 -12.14
N ASP A 251 -2.77 7.05 -12.11
CA ASP A 251 -2.48 8.11 -13.06
C ASP A 251 -1.01 8.18 -13.50
N GLY A 252 -0.19 7.23 -13.06
CA GLY A 252 1.27 7.26 -13.21
C GLY A 252 1.99 7.64 -11.92
N ARG A 253 1.29 8.17 -10.91
CA ARG A 253 1.91 8.68 -9.68
C ARG A 253 1.24 8.18 -8.41
N ILE A 254 -0.08 8.34 -8.31
CA ILE A 254 -0.83 7.99 -7.10
C ILE A 254 -0.95 6.46 -7.00
N PRO A 255 -0.36 5.82 -5.97
CA PRO A 255 -0.37 4.37 -5.85
C PRO A 255 -1.79 3.84 -5.73
N ILE A 256 -2.10 2.77 -6.47
CA ILE A 256 -3.35 2.04 -6.23
C ILE A 256 -3.28 1.34 -4.86
N PRO A 257 -4.42 0.97 -4.28
CA PRO A 257 -4.43 0.33 -2.97
C PRO A 257 -3.59 -0.95 -2.86
N ARG A 258 -3.31 -1.69 -3.96
CA ARG A 258 -2.36 -2.82 -3.95
C ARG A 258 -0.96 -2.36 -3.56
N SER A 259 -0.55 -1.22 -4.11
CA SER A 259 0.74 -0.59 -3.86
C SER A 259 0.81 0.00 -2.45
N GLN A 260 -0.28 0.59 -1.96
CA GLN A 260 -0.40 1.05 -0.57
C GLN A 260 -0.19 -0.12 0.42
N ALA A 261 -0.74 -1.29 0.12
CA ALA A 261 -0.54 -2.46 0.96
C ALA A 261 0.91 -2.94 1.02
N LEU A 262 1.74 -2.73 -0.02
CA LEU A 262 3.17 -3.09 0.02
C LEU A 262 3.91 -2.31 1.11
N ALA A 263 3.73 -0.99 1.18
CA ALA A 263 4.31 -0.17 2.23
C ALA A 263 3.84 -0.60 3.62
N ALA A 264 2.54 -0.88 3.78
CA ALA A 264 2.00 -1.34 5.05
C ALA A 264 2.62 -2.69 5.46
N VAL A 265 2.77 -3.63 4.53
CA VAL A 265 3.36 -4.95 4.78
C VAL A 265 4.79 -4.84 5.28
N GLU A 266 5.63 -4.07 4.59
CA GLU A 266 7.04 -3.96 5.00
C GLU A 266 7.20 -3.19 6.30
N LEU A 267 6.40 -2.15 6.53
CA LEU A 267 6.40 -1.45 7.81
C LEU A 267 6.02 -2.41 8.96
N LEU A 268 4.97 -3.21 8.77
CA LEU A 268 4.52 -4.21 9.73
C LEU A 268 5.60 -5.27 10.00
N ARG A 269 6.25 -5.81 8.96
CA ARG A 269 7.37 -6.77 9.12
C ARG A 269 8.54 -6.14 9.87
N ALA A 270 8.91 -4.91 9.53
CA ALA A 270 10.00 -4.21 10.19
C ALA A 270 9.70 -3.89 11.67
N TRP A 271 8.41 -3.84 12.03
CA TRP A 271 7.94 -3.76 13.41
C TRP A 271 7.81 -5.13 14.10
N GLY A 272 8.14 -6.23 13.44
CA GLY A 272 8.07 -7.59 13.99
C GLY A 272 6.67 -8.21 13.96
N ALA A 273 5.74 -7.62 13.21
CA ALA A 273 4.37 -8.10 13.12
C ALA A 273 4.32 -9.50 12.48
N GLN A 274 3.63 -10.41 13.17
CA GLN A 274 3.48 -11.80 12.77
C GLN A 274 2.23 -11.96 11.90
N PRO A 275 2.22 -12.91 10.95
CA PRO A 275 1.07 -13.12 10.08
C PRO A 275 -0.18 -13.57 10.84
N ILE A 276 -1.34 -13.25 10.28
CA ILE A 276 -2.62 -13.87 10.58
C ILE A 276 -2.67 -15.17 9.77
N THR A 277 -2.58 -16.32 10.42
CA THR A 277 -2.69 -17.61 9.74
C THR A 277 -3.88 -18.41 10.26
N VAL A 278 -4.60 -19.02 9.31
CA VAL A 278 -5.62 -20.05 9.49
C VAL A 278 -5.32 -21.15 8.47
N THR A 279 -5.17 -22.39 8.93
CA THR A 279 -5.01 -23.57 8.07
C THR A 279 -6.14 -24.53 8.36
N ILE A 280 -6.88 -24.92 7.32
CA ILE A 280 -7.98 -25.87 7.37
C ILE A 280 -7.49 -27.13 6.65
N GLU A 281 -7.34 -28.22 7.38
CA GLU A 281 -6.97 -29.52 6.86
C GLU A 281 -8.21 -30.40 6.83
N MET A 282 -8.69 -30.70 5.62
CA MET A 282 -9.91 -31.45 5.40
C MET A 282 -9.61 -32.82 4.82
N ASP A 283 -10.08 -33.86 5.47
CA ASP A 283 -10.18 -35.20 4.90
C ASP A 283 -11.53 -35.31 4.17
N TRP A 284 -11.48 -35.31 2.84
CA TRP A 284 -12.69 -35.36 2.02
C TRP A 284 -13.46 -36.66 2.23
N ALA A 285 -12.76 -37.80 2.27
CA ALA A 285 -13.34 -39.14 2.37
C ALA A 285 -14.03 -39.35 3.73
N GLN A 286 -13.39 -38.94 4.82
CA GLN A 286 -13.94 -39.07 6.17
C GLN A 286 -14.95 -37.97 6.52
N GLY A 287 -14.97 -36.86 5.76
CA GLY A 287 -15.81 -35.70 6.07
C GLY A 287 -15.41 -35.08 7.41
N LYS A 288 -14.11 -34.94 7.67
CA LYS A 288 -13.57 -34.33 8.89
C LYS A 288 -12.66 -33.17 8.51
N ALA A 289 -12.63 -32.14 9.34
CA ALA A 289 -11.70 -31.04 9.17
C ALA A 289 -11.09 -30.61 10.50
N LEU A 290 -9.80 -30.30 10.47
CA LEU A 290 -9.04 -29.71 11.57
C LEU A 290 -8.65 -28.28 11.18
N VAL A 291 -8.74 -27.38 12.15
CA VAL A 291 -8.44 -25.97 11.97
C VAL A 291 -7.31 -25.55 12.89
N TRP A 292 -6.23 -25.08 12.30
CA TRP A 292 -5.10 -24.47 12.99
C TRP A 292 -5.17 -22.96 12.83
N THR A 293 -4.88 -22.22 13.90
CA THR A 293 -4.77 -20.76 13.86
C THR A 293 -3.49 -20.32 14.53
N HIS A 294 -2.96 -19.14 14.17
CA HIS A 294 -1.81 -18.56 14.84
C HIS A 294 -2.01 -18.30 16.36
N ALA A 295 -3.27 -18.31 16.83
CA ALA A 295 -3.61 -18.08 18.23
C ALA A 295 -3.74 -19.40 19.03
N ALA A 296 -3.80 -20.55 18.36
CA ALA A 296 -4.06 -21.84 18.99
C ALA A 296 -2.81 -22.73 19.01
N THR A 297 -2.59 -23.44 20.12
CA THR A 297 -1.52 -24.44 20.25
C THR A 297 -1.91 -25.81 19.71
N GLU A 298 -3.21 -26.09 19.63
CA GLU A 298 -3.79 -27.35 19.17
C GLU A 298 -4.87 -27.06 18.11
N PRO A 299 -5.12 -27.98 17.17
CA PRO A 299 -6.16 -27.79 16.18
C PRO A 299 -7.55 -27.98 16.80
N VAL A 300 -8.52 -27.23 16.28
CA VAL A 300 -9.92 -27.41 16.62
C VAL A 300 -10.58 -28.24 15.53
N GLN A 301 -11.36 -29.25 15.93
CA GLN A 301 -12.17 -30.01 14.99
C GLN A 301 -13.35 -29.16 14.52
N ALA A 302 -13.40 -28.89 13.22
CA ALA A 302 -14.53 -28.18 12.62
C ALA A 302 -15.75 -29.11 12.47
N GLN A 303 -16.94 -28.52 12.54
CA GLN A 303 -18.17 -29.23 12.22
C GLN A 303 -18.28 -29.36 10.69
N VAL A 304 -18.43 -30.59 10.22
CA VAL A 304 -18.57 -30.89 8.79
C VAL A 304 -19.87 -31.64 8.58
N GLU A 305 -20.76 -31.06 7.79
CA GLU A 305 -21.99 -31.71 7.35
C GLU A 305 -21.82 -32.21 5.92
N VAL A 306 -22.08 -33.50 5.71
CA VAL A 306 -22.13 -34.11 4.37
C VAL A 306 -23.57 -34.02 3.87
N GLY A 307 -23.80 -33.18 2.86
CA GLY A 307 -25.13 -33.02 2.28
C GLY A 307 -25.34 -33.81 1.00
N GLU A 308 -26.47 -33.55 0.34
CA GLU A 308 -26.82 -34.18 -0.95
C GLU A 308 -25.73 -33.94 -2.02
N GLY A 309 -25.57 -34.91 -2.92
CA GLY A 309 -24.56 -34.83 -4.00
C GLY A 309 -23.11 -34.86 -3.50
N GLY A 310 -22.86 -35.19 -2.23
CA GLY A 310 -21.52 -35.21 -1.66
C GLY A 310 -20.96 -33.83 -1.31
N ARG A 311 -21.80 -32.80 -1.22
CA ARG A 311 -21.40 -31.48 -0.73
C ARG A 311 -20.86 -31.57 0.70
N ARG A 312 -19.89 -30.71 1.03
CA ARG A 312 -19.30 -30.61 2.37
C ARG A 312 -19.53 -29.19 2.87
N ILE A 313 -20.28 -29.05 3.95
CA ILE A 313 -20.55 -27.76 4.60
C ILE A 313 -19.70 -27.71 5.86
N LEU A 314 -18.69 -26.85 5.86
CA LEU A 314 -17.80 -26.67 6.99
C LEU A 314 -18.26 -25.42 7.75
N LYS A 315 -18.62 -25.61 9.03
CA LYS A 315 -18.89 -24.50 9.96
C LYS A 315 -17.62 -24.25 10.76
N LEU A 316 -16.97 -23.13 10.47
CA LEU A 316 -15.71 -22.73 11.08
C LEU A 316 -16.01 -21.58 12.04
N GLU A 317 -15.89 -21.84 13.33
CA GLU A 317 -16.24 -20.88 14.38
C GLU A 317 -14.98 -20.25 14.98
N ASN A 318 -15.12 -19.00 15.44
CA ASN A 318 -14.09 -18.27 16.18
C ASN A 318 -12.73 -18.24 15.46
N LEU A 319 -12.74 -18.09 14.14
CA LEU A 319 -11.52 -17.87 13.37
C LEU A 319 -11.01 -16.46 13.63
N PRO A 320 -9.70 -16.21 13.69
CA PRO A 320 -9.19 -14.85 13.64
C PRO A 320 -9.82 -14.08 12.49
N MET A 321 -9.97 -12.77 12.61
CA MET A 321 -10.50 -11.94 11.54
C MET A 321 -9.40 -11.72 10.48
N PRO A 322 -9.70 -11.86 9.17
CA PRO A 322 -8.75 -11.51 8.13
C PRO A 322 -8.45 -10.01 8.14
N TRP A 323 -7.30 -9.61 7.60
CA TRP A 323 -6.90 -8.21 7.53
C TRP A 323 -8.00 -7.34 6.90
N PRO A 324 -8.60 -6.39 7.65
CA PRO A 324 -9.68 -5.55 7.13
C PRO A 324 -9.18 -4.60 6.05
N MET A 325 -9.69 -4.79 4.83
CA MET A 325 -9.35 -3.99 3.65
C MET A 325 -10.63 -3.64 2.88
N ALA A 326 -10.82 -2.37 2.55
CA ALA A 326 -12.07 -1.83 2.00
C ALA A 326 -12.44 -2.33 0.58
N SER A 327 -11.52 -3.00 -0.13
CA SER A 327 -11.78 -3.60 -1.46
C SER A 327 -10.92 -4.84 -1.69
N PRO A 328 -11.28 -6.01 -1.14
CA PRO A 328 -10.48 -7.23 -1.29
C PRO A 328 -10.29 -7.66 -2.77
N GLN A 329 -11.16 -7.16 -3.66
CA GLN A 329 -11.17 -7.45 -5.10
C GLN A 329 -9.92 -6.96 -5.83
N ASP A 330 -9.32 -5.87 -5.37
CA ASP A 330 -8.21 -5.21 -6.07
C ASP A 330 -6.84 -5.86 -5.74
N PHE A 331 -6.82 -6.83 -4.80
CA PHE A 331 -5.57 -7.29 -4.20
C PHE A 331 -5.36 -8.82 -4.14
N LEU A 332 -6.42 -9.63 -4.11
CA LEU A 332 -6.34 -11.02 -3.62
C LEU A 332 -6.14 -12.12 -4.69
N ARG A 333 -5.77 -11.77 -5.93
CA ARG A 333 -5.52 -12.80 -6.96
C ARG A 333 -4.11 -13.40 -6.81
N SER A 334 -4.02 -14.52 -6.09
CA SER A 334 -2.99 -15.60 -6.11
C SER A 334 -1.49 -15.30 -6.37
N ASN A 335 -0.99 -14.09 -6.12
CA ASN A 335 0.44 -13.77 -6.14
C ASN A 335 0.82 -12.57 -5.25
N TRP A 336 0.13 -12.37 -4.12
CA TRP A 336 0.23 -11.14 -3.36
C TRP A 336 1.26 -11.22 -2.21
N GLU A 337 2.15 -10.23 -2.12
CA GLU A 337 3.07 -10.02 -1.01
C GLU A 337 2.35 -9.83 0.35
N ALA A 338 1.17 -9.18 0.40
CA ALA A 338 0.41 -9.05 1.64
C ALA A 338 -0.28 -10.35 2.07
N ALA A 339 -0.44 -11.32 1.17
CA ALA A 339 -0.80 -12.67 1.58
C ALA A 339 0.29 -13.31 2.44
N GLY A 340 1.50 -12.75 2.51
CA GLY A 340 2.50 -13.14 3.51
C GLY A 340 2.08 -12.79 4.94
N LEU A 341 1.25 -11.76 5.15
CA LEU A 341 0.77 -11.34 6.48
C LEU A 341 -0.65 -11.83 6.81
N CYS A 342 -1.39 -12.37 5.84
CA CYS A 342 -2.73 -12.90 6.06
C CYS A 342 -2.98 -14.11 5.17
N GLN A 343 -3.27 -15.27 5.77
CA GLN A 343 -3.40 -16.55 5.07
C GLN A 343 -4.55 -17.38 5.65
N TYR A 344 -5.47 -17.81 4.78
CA TYR A 344 -6.53 -18.78 5.10
C TYR A 344 -6.37 -19.94 4.13
N ILE A 345 -5.57 -20.93 4.50
CA ILE A 345 -5.18 -22.01 3.61
C ILE A 345 -6.11 -23.20 3.82
N LEU A 346 -6.82 -23.63 2.78
CA LEU A 346 -7.56 -24.89 2.75
C LEU A 346 -6.73 -25.95 2.04
N ARG A 347 -6.42 -27.04 2.74
CA ARG A 347 -5.81 -28.26 2.20
C ARG A 347 -6.80 -29.40 2.28
N ILE A 348 -6.93 -30.13 1.19
CA ILE A 348 -7.88 -31.24 1.09
C ILE A 348 -7.12 -32.51 0.77
N SER A 349 -7.23 -33.51 1.64
CA SER A 349 -6.79 -34.88 1.40
C SER A 349 -7.86 -35.64 0.64
N ASP A 350 -7.43 -36.42 -0.36
CA ASP A 350 -8.27 -37.19 -1.28
C ASP A 350 -9.43 -36.39 -1.93
N PRO A 351 -9.16 -35.20 -2.50
CA PRO A 351 -10.21 -34.42 -3.16
C PRO A 351 -10.75 -35.13 -4.42
N PRO A 352 -11.96 -34.77 -4.86
CA PRO A 352 -12.53 -35.30 -6.10
C PRO A 352 -11.63 -35.07 -7.31
N ALA A 353 -11.65 -36.01 -8.27
CA ALA A 353 -10.79 -35.95 -9.45
C ALA A 353 -11.06 -34.72 -10.34
N GLY A 354 -12.29 -34.19 -10.33
CA GLY A 354 -12.68 -32.97 -11.04
C GLY A 354 -12.21 -31.67 -10.37
N GLY A 355 -11.59 -31.75 -9.19
CA GLY A 355 -11.23 -30.59 -8.38
C GLY A 355 -12.29 -30.26 -7.32
N VAL A 356 -12.20 -29.07 -6.75
CA VAL A 356 -13.11 -28.59 -5.70
C VAL A 356 -13.61 -27.19 -6.03
N LEU A 357 -14.92 -27.04 -6.07
CA LEU A 357 -15.60 -25.77 -6.17
C LEU A 357 -15.91 -25.26 -4.75
N VAL A 358 -15.49 -24.02 -4.46
CA VAL A 358 -15.92 -23.29 -3.27
C VAL A 358 -17.09 -22.38 -3.67
N GLU A 359 -18.26 -22.64 -3.07
CA GLU A 359 -19.44 -21.80 -3.27
C GLU A 359 -19.52 -20.72 -2.19
N ASP A 360 -19.98 -19.54 -2.62
CA ASP A 360 -20.38 -18.46 -1.72
C ASP A 360 -21.84 -18.76 -1.36
N GLY A 361 -22.15 -19.01 -0.08
CA GLY A 361 -23.51 -19.37 0.40
C GLY A 361 -24.56 -18.25 0.27
N GLY A 362 -24.39 -17.32 -0.67
CA GLY A 362 -25.27 -16.18 -0.96
C GLY A 362 -25.48 -15.96 -2.47
N GLU A 363 -26.25 -14.92 -2.84
CA GLU A 363 -26.64 -14.61 -4.25
C GLU A 363 -25.46 -14.29 -5.21
N SER A 364 -24.23 -14.33 -4.71
CA SER A 364 -22.98 -14.07 -5.42
C SER A 364 -22.64 -15.21 -6.38
N LYS A 365 -22.77 -14.97 -7.69
CA LYS A 365 -22.48 -15.93 -8.77
C LYS A 365 -20.98 -16.24 -8.98
N GLN A 366 -20.08 -15.83 -8.08
CA GLN A 366 -18.64 -16.07 -8.26
C GLN A 366 -18.24 -17.43 -7.67
N LYS A 367 -18.25 -18.42 -8.54
CA LYS A 367 -17.74 -19.77 -8.30
C LYS A 367 -16.21 -19.78 -8.46
N GLN A 368 -15.49 -20.27 -7.45
CA GLN A 368 -14.04 -20.46 -7.55
C GLN A 368 -13.71 -21.95 -7.53
N VAL A 369 -13.25 -22.45 -8.68
CA VAL A 369 -12.84 -23.84 -8.87
C VAL A 369 -11.34 -23.96 -8.67
N PHE A 370 -10.93 -24.89 -7.83
CA PHE A 370 -9.54 -25.25 -7.59
C PHE A 370 -9.29 -26.65 -8.16
N THR A 371 -8.15 -26.83 -8.84
CA THR A 371 -7.77 -28.16 -9.33
C THR A 371 -7.46 -29.08 -8.15
N THR A 372 -7.51 -30.39 -8.40
CA THR A 372 -7.13 -31.44 -7.44
C THR A 372 -5.73 -31.18 -6.87
N GLU A 373 -4.77 -30.84 -7.72
CA GLU A 373 -3.39 -30.55 -7.29
C GLU A 373 -3.32 -29.30 -6.41
N ALA A 374 -4.06 -28.25 -6.77
CA ALA A 374 -4.11 -27.03 -5.98
C ALA A 374 -4.76 -27.27 -4.61
N ALA A 375 -5.85 -28.03 -4.57
CA ALA A 375 -6.55 -28.39 -3.33
C ALA A 375 -5.66 -29.22 -2.38
N ILE A 376 -4.87 -30.16 -2.92
CA ILE A 376 -3.89 -30.93 -2.14
C ILE A 376 -2.76 -30.03 -1.62
N ALA A 377 -2.20 -29.17 -2.48
CA ALA A 377 -1.10 -28.28 -2.11
C ALA A 377 -1.51 -27.21 -1.08
N GLY A 378 -2.76 -26.76 -1.16
CA GLY A 378 -3.34 -25.73 -0.32
C GLY A 378 -3.70 -24.49 -1.11
N VAL A 379 -4.95 -24.03 -0.96
CA VAL A 379 -5.47 -22.83 -1.64
C VAL A 379 -5.77 -21.74 -0.63
N ASN A 380 -5.42 -20.49 -0.96
CA ASN A 380 -5.73 -19.36 -0.10
C ASN A 380 -7.17 -18.88 -0.36
N LEU A 381 -8.01 -19.02 0.66
CA LEU A 381 -9.42 -18.71 0.64
C LEU A 381 -9.71 -17.20 0.72
N LEU A 382 -8.75 -16.32 1.01
CA LEU A 382 -9.06 -14.89 1.19
C LEU A 382 -9.78 -14.25 -0.01
N SER A 383 -9.56 -14.76 -1.22
CA SER A 383 -10.24 -14.30 -2.44
C SER A 383 -11.67 -14.84 -2.63
N THR A 384 -12.05 -15.87 -1.87
CA THR A 384 -13.37 -16.51 -2.00
C THR A 384 -14.44 -15.64 -1.39
N GLY A 385 -15.67 -15.83 -1.85
CA GLY A 385 -16.84 -15.09 -1.40
C GLY A 385 -17.02 -15.05 0.13
N PRO A 386 -16.97 -16.20 0.84
CA PRO A 386 -17.20 -16.25 2.28
C PRO A 386 -16.29 -15.32 3.11
N LEU A 387 -15.00 -15.22 2.76
CA LEU A 387 -14.06 -14.35 3.48
C LEU A 387 -14.08 -12.91 2.93
N ARG A 388 -14.28 -12.76 1.62
CA ARG A 388 -14.33 -11.45 0.96
C ARG A 388 -15.55 -10.62 1.37
N HIS A 389 -16.67 -11.28 1.65
CA HIS A 389 -17.94 -10.63 1.98
C HIS A 389 -18.31 -10.75 3.46
N ALA A 390 -17.39 -11.20 4.32
CA ALA A 390 -17.61 -11.28 5.76
C ALA A 390 -18.04 -9.91 6.32
N ALA A 391 -19.28 -9.83 6.78
CA ALA A 391 -19.93 -8.58 7.15
C ALA A 391 -19.23 -7.91 8.34
N GLU A 392 -18.68 -8.72 9.25
CA GLU A 392 -17.91 -8.32 10.42
C GLU A 392 -16.63 -7.59 10.01
N VAL A 393 -15.92 -8.09 9.00
CA VAL A 393 -14.69 -7.50 8.45
C VAL A 393 -14.99 -6.14 7.82
N ILE A 394 -16.03 -6.10 6.96
CA ILE A 394 -16.48 -4.88 6.29
C ILE A 394 -16.92 -3.85 7.33
N SER A 395 -17.70 -4.28 8.32
CA SER A 395 -18.18 -3.40 9.38
C SER A 395 -17.03 -2.84 10.22
N LEU A 396 -16.05 -3.67 10.63
CA LEU A 396 -14.89 -3.19 11.38
C LEU A 396 -14.05 -2.20 10.57
N SER A 397 -13.78 -2.51 9.29
CA SER A 397 -13.09 -1.59 8.38
C SER A 397 -13.81 -0.25 8.25
N GLY A 398 -15.15 -0.27 8.21
CA GLY A 398 -15.97 0.93 8.21
C GLY A 398 -15.82 1.76 9.48
N MET A 399 -15.81 1.12 10.66
CA MET A 399 -15.65 1.80 11.95
C MET A 399 -14.26 2.42 12.10
N ILE A 400 -13.20 1.73 11.68
CA ILE A 400 -11.83 2.28 11.62
C ILE A 400 -11.80 3.52 10.71
N SER A 401 -12.44 3.44 9.55
CA SER A 401 -12.51 4.55 8.60
C SER A 401 -13.28 5.74 9.19
N LEU A 402 -14.41 5.51 9.85
CA LEU A 402 -15.20 6.54 10.53
C LEU A 402 -14.41 7.21 11.65
N LYS A 403 -13.73 6.42 12.49
CA LYS A 403 -12.84 6.93 13.54
C LYS A 403 -11.82 7.92 12.97
N ASN A 404 -11.11 7.51 11.92
CA ASN A 404 -10.08 8.34 11.28
C ASN A 404 -10.68 9.55 10.55
N THR A 405 -11.88 9.40 10.00
CA THR A 405 -12.68 10.49 9.43
C THR A 405 -12.98 11.59 10.45
N TYR A 406 -13.49 11.23 11.63
CA TYR A 406 -13.79 12.21 12.67
C TYR A 406 -12.51 12.86 13.20
N ARG A 407 -11.42 12.10 13.37
CA ARG A 407 -10.11 12.67 13.75
C ARG A 407 -9.61 13.69 12.72
N TYR A 408 -9.57 13.30 11.45
CA TYR A 408 -9.12 14.16 10.36
C TYR A 408 -9.96 15.44 10.27
N ALA A 409 -11.28 15.30 10.31
CA ALA A 409 -12.17 16.43 10.14
C ALA A 409 -12.20 17.35 11.38
N THR A 410 -11.99 16.80 12.59
CA THR A 410 -11.74 17.59 13.81
C THR A 410 -10.49 18.44 13.64
N TRP A 411 -9.38 17.81 13.26
CA TRP A 411 -8.11 18.50 13.05
C TRP A 411 -8.22 19.58 11.97
N ARG A 412 -8.64 19.21 10.75
CA ARG A 412 -8.67 20.14 9.61
C ARG A 412 -9.70 21.25 9.72
N LYS A 413 -10.89 20.98 10.26
CA LYS A 413 -12.00 21.95 10.22
C LYS A 413 -12.18 22.73 11.51
N LEU A 414 -11.68 22.22 12.64
CA LEU A 414 -11.94 22.81 13.96
C LEU A 414 -10.64 23.24 14.64
N GLU A 415 -9.60 22.41 14.64
CA GLU A 415 -8.36 22.76 15.34
C GLU A 415 -7.48 23.76 14.58
N LEU A 416 -7.44 23.68 13.24
CA LEU A 416 -6.63 24.59 12.41
C LEU A 416 -7.33 25.93 12.12
N GLU A 417 -8.66 25.91 12.01
CA GLU A 417 -9.47 27.05 11.60
C GLU A 417 -10.52 27.34 12.68
N GLY A 418 -10.16 28.20 13.64
CA GLY A 418 -11.10 28.72 14.63
C GLY A 418 -12.20 29.58 13.98
N PRO A 419 -13.30 29.88 14.69
CA PRO A 419 -14.33 30.74 14.15
C PRO A 419 -13.77 32.17 13.97
N MET A 420 -14.14 32.83 12.86
CA MET A 420 -13.75 34.23 12.63
C MET A 420 -14.55 35.19 13.51
N GLU A 421 -15.80 34.83 13.79
CA GLU A 421 -16.73 35.58 14.62
C GLU A 421 -16.56 35.18 16.10
N PRO A 422 -16.14 36.11 16.99
CA PRO A 422 -15.90 35.80 18.40
C PRO A 422 -17.12 35.23 19.13
N GLU A 423 -18.34 35.61 18.71
CA GLU A 423 -19.61 35.13 19.26
C GLU A 423 -19.78 33.61 19.11
N LEU A 424 -19.11 33.01 18.11
CA LEU A 424 -19.17 31.58 17.84
C LEU A 424 -18.13 30.77 18.65
N ALA A 425 -17.23 31.41 19.41
CA ALA A 425 -16.15 30.72 20.12
C ALA A 425 -16.67 29.61 21.07
N ALA A 426 -17.75 29.88 21.81
CA ALA A 426 -18.34 28.89 22.71
C ALA A 426 -18.96 27.71 21.96
N ALA A 427 -19.66 27.98 20.85
CA ALA A 427 -20.27 26.94 20.01
C ALA A 427 -19.19 26.09 19.33
N HIS A 428 -18.12 26.72 18.83
CA HIS A 428 -16.97 26.02 18.26
C HIS A 428 -16.31 25.09 19.28
N ALA A 429 -16.09 25.55 20.52
CA ALA A 429 -15.52 24.72 21.58
C ALA A 429 -16.38 23.48 21.89
N GLN A 430 -17.72 23.64 21.90
CA GLN A 430 -18.64 22.51 22.04
C GLN A 430 -18.58 21.54 20.85
N LEU A 431 -18.51 22.07 19.63
CA LEU A 431 -18.39 21.26 18.41
C LEU A 431 -17.09 20.45 18.40
N LEU A 432 -15.97 21.09 18.75
CA LEU A 432 -14.66 20.46 18.90
C LEU A 432 -14.70 19.31 19.91
N GLN A 433 -15.30 19.54 21.08
CA GLN A 433 -15.45 18.49 22.10
C GLN A 433 -16.32 17.34 21.61
N ALA A 434 -17.45 17.62 20.96
CA ALA A 434 -18.36 16.60 20.45
C ALA A 434 -17.68 15.72 19.38
N TRP A 435 -16.93 16.31 18.46
CA TRP A 435 -16.26 15.57 17.39
C TRP A 435 -15.09 14.71 17.92
N LYS A 436 -14.35 15.21 18.92
CA LYS A 436 -13.38 14.39 19.65
C LYS A 436 -14.05 13.19 20.32
N ALA A 437 -15.18 13.41 20.98
CA ALA A 437 -15.95 12.33 21.61
C ALA A 437 -16.45 11.29 20.59
N PHE A 438 -16.84 11.69 19.38
CA PHE A 438 -17.16 10.74 18.30
C PHE A 438 -15.95 9.89 17.91
N ALA A 439 -14.81 10.52 17.66
CA ALA A 439 -13.57 9.81 17.31
C ALA A 439 -13.17 8.81 18.40
N ASP A 440 -13.21 9.21 19.67
CA ASP A 440 -12.87 8.34 20.80
C ASP A 440 -13.92 7.23 20.98
N GLY A 441 -15.21 7.53 20.83
CA GLY A 441 -16.29 6.54 20.86
C GLY A 441 -16.13 5.45 19.80
N TYR A 442 -15.81 5.81 18.55
CA TYR A 442 -15.48 4.82 17.52
C TYR A 442 -14.22 4.03 17.88
N GLY A 443 -13.22 4.66 18.51
CA GLY A 443 -12.04 3.97 19.03
C GLY A 443 -12.40 2.88 20.04
N GLU A 444 -13.26 3.17 21.01
CA GLU A 444 -13.75 2.19 21.99
C GLU A 444 -14.60 1.09 21.34
N ILE A 445 -15.44 1.42 20.37
CA ILE A 445 -16.22 0.40 19.65
C ILE A 445 -15.29 -0.53 18.86
N VAL A 446 -14.31 0.02 18.16
CA VAL A 446 -13.29 -0.76 17.44
C VAL A 446 -12.52 -1.65 18.41
N ARG A 447 -12.12 -1.13 19.58
CA ARG A 447 -11.44 -1.89 20.63
C ARG A 447 -12.27 -3.09 21.09
N ASN A 448 -13.51 -2.85 21.51
CA ASN A 448 -14.35 -3.84 22.20
C ASN A 448 -15.06 -4.83 21.25
N ARG A 449 -15.07 -4.57 19.95
CA ARG A 449 -15.64 -5.49 18.96
C ARG A 449 -14.79 -6.75 18.82
N SER A 450 -15.42 -7.91 18.64
CA SER A 450 -14.72 -9.17 18.34
C SER A 450 -13.75 -9.03 17.17
N LYS A 451 -12.55 -9.58 17.31
CA LYS A 451 -11.55 -9.75 16.24
C LYS A 451 -11.55 -11.18 15.70
N PHE A 452 -12.65 -11.88 15.89
CA PHE A 452 -12.90 -13.23 15.40
C PHE A 452 -14.19 -13.25 14.58
N ILE A 453 -14.26 -14.15 13.61
CA ILE A 453 -15.40 -14.33 12.71
C ILE A 453 -15.76 -15.82 12.63
N ASP A 454 -17.02 -16.07 12.31
CA ASP A 454 -17.50 -17.39 11.91
C ASP A 454 -17.62 -17.42 10.39
N VAL A 455 -17.24 -18.55 9.79
CA VAL A 455 -17.23 -18.74 8.34
C VAL A 455 -17.89 -20.06 8.00
N ILE A 456 -18.85 -20.02 7.09
CA ILE A 456 -19.41 -21.22 6.48
C ILE A 456 -18.75 -21.38 5.11
N LEU A 457 -18.11 -22.53 4.90
CA LEU A 457 -17.56 -22.91 3.59
C LEU A 457 -18.39 -24.04 3.01
N GLU A 458 -18.85 -23.85 1.79
CA GLU A 458 -19.52 -24.90 1.01
C GLU A 458 -18.58 -25.39 -0.08
N LEU A 459 -18.23 -26.68 0.00
CA LEU A 459 -17.33 -27.34 -0.93
C LEU A 459 -18.11 -28.41 -1.71
N VAL A 460 -17.99 -28.35 -3.03
CA VAL A 460 -18.69 -29.25 -3.95
C VAL A 460 -17.74 -29.77 -5.02
N GLU A 461 -18.01 -30.99 -5.49
CA GLU A 461 -17.37 -31.48 -6.70
C GLU A 461 -17.91 -30.67 -7.90
N PRO A 462 -17.04 -30.04 -8.70
CA PRO A 462 -17.48 -29.24 -9.83
C PRO A 462 -18.12 -30.15 -10.89
N SER A 463 -19.14 -29.63 -11.58
CA SER A 463 -19.68 -30.33 -12.75
C SER A 463 -18.63 -30.45 -13.86
N ALA A 464 -18.85 -31.36 -14.82
CA ALA A 464 -17.95 -31.52 -15.96
C ALA A 464 -17.75 -30.23 -16.78
N ALA A 465 -18.73 -29.31 -16.78
CA ALA A 465 -18.63 -28.01 -17.44
C ALA A 465 -17.79 -27.00 -16.63
N GLU A 466 -17.87 -27.05 -15.30
CA GLU A 466 -17.10 -26.19 -14.39
C GLU A 466 -15.64 -26.66 -14.22
N SER A 467 -15.39 -27.94 -14.45
CA SER A 467 -14.05 -28.56 -14.40
C SER A 467 -13.18 -28.21 -15.61
N GLN A 468 -13.76 -27.69 -16.70
CA GLN A 468 -13.00 -27.29 -17.88
C GLN A 468 -12.36 -25.91 -17.66
N PRO A 469 -11.05 -25.73 -17.95
CA PRO A 469 -10.45 -24.40 -17.93
C PRO A 469 -11.22 -23.51 -18.90
N ALA A 470 -11.68 -22.35 -18.43
CA ALA A 470 -12.49 -21.43 -19.22
C ALA A 470 -11.82 -21.19 -20.58
N THR A 471 -12.38 -21.79 -21.64
CA THR A 471 -12.01 -21.47 -23.01
C THR A 471 -12.46 -20.04 -23.22
N ARG A 472 -11.51 -19.11 -23.11
CA ARG A 472 -11.73 -17.69 -23.38
C ARG A 472 -12.36 -17.59 -24.77
N PRO A 473 -13.60 -17.10 -24.92
CA PRO A 473 -14.14 -16.86 -26.24
C PRO A 473 -13.22 -15.84 -26.92
N ALA A 474 -12.69 -16.19 -28.09
CA ALA A 474 -12.08 -15.24 -28.98
C ALA A 474 -13.11 -14.12 -29.21
N THR A 475 -12.73 -12.89 -28.90
CA THR A 475 -13.45 -11.65 -29.23
C THR A 475 -14.94 -11.62 -28.84
N ARG A 476 -15.26 -10.88 -27.77
CA ARG A 476 -16.62 -10.35 -27.61
C ARG A 476 -16.96 -9.54 -28.88
N PRO A 477 -18.06 -9.84 -29.61
CA PRO A 477 -18.47 -8.99 -30.72
C PRO A 477 -18.67 -7.57 -30.20
N ALA A 478 -18.18 -6.59 -30.96
CA ALA A 478 -18.29 -5.19 -30.63
C ALA A 478 -19.76 -4.87 -30.29
N GLN A 479 -20.01 -4.38 -29.07
CA GLN A 479 -21.30 -3.80 -28.77
C GLN A 479 -21.50 -2.61 -29.71
N PRO A 480 -22.70 -2.42 -30.30
CA PRO A 480 -22.98 -1.24 -31.09
C PRO A 480 -22.73 -0.01 -30.21
N LYS A 481 -21.94 0.94 -30.73
CA LYS A 481 -21.71 2.23 -30.09
C LYS A 481 -23.07 2.89 -29.93
N ILE A 482 -23.61 2.92 -28.71
CA ILE A 482 -24.68 3.85 -28.37
C ILE A 482 -24.01 5.23 -28.36
N GLN A 483 -24.33 6.01 -29.38
CA GLN A 483 -23.94 7.40 -29.50
C GLN A 483 -24.69 8.13 -28.37
N VAL A 484 -24.00 8.38 -27.25
CA VAL A 484 -24.52 9.24 -26.21
C VAL A 484 -24.47 10.65 -26.79
N VAL A 485 -25.63 11.14 -27.23
CA VAL A 485 -25.86 12.55 -27.52
C VAL A 485 -25.75 13.27 -26.17
N PRO A 486 -24.81 14.22 -25.98
CA PRO A 486 -24.79 15.02 -24.76
C PRO A 486 -26.10 15.84 -24.68
N PRO A 487 -26.70 16.02 -23.49
CA PRO A 487 -27.85 16.90 -23.36
C PRO A 487 -27.44 18.31 -23.78
N ALA A 488 -28.28 18.95 -24.59
CA ALA A 488 -28.12 20.34 -25.00
C ALA A 488 -28.02 21.21 -23.73
N ILE A 489 -26.92 21.96 -23.63
CA ILE A 489 -26.80 23.09 -22.72
C ILE A 489 -27.56 24.21 -23.44
N ASP A 490 -28.70 24.61 -22.89
CA ASP A 490 -29.38 25.85 -23.28
C ASP A 490 -28.49 27.01 -22.79
N ASP A 491 -27.85 27.68 -23.75
CA ASP A 491 -27.22 28.99 -23.54
C ASP A 491 -28.32 30.06 -23.40
N HIS A 492 -28.89 30.16 -22.21
CA HIS A 492 -29.62 31.35 -21.77
C HIS A 492 -29.41 31.53 -20.28
N ASP A 493 -28.37 32.29 -19.93
CA ASP A 493 -28.37 33.32 -18.88
C ASP A 493 -26.93 33.76 -18.61
N ALA A 494 -26.44 34.62 -19.49
CA ALA A 494 -25.28 35.46 -19.25
C ALA A 494 -25.65 36.88 -19.68
N ASP A 495 -26.30 37.61 -18.78
CA ASP A 495 -26.18 39.07 -18.63
C ASP A 495 -27.18 39.56 -17.57
N GLU A 496 -26.82 39.46 -16.28
CA GLU A 496 -27.30 40.42 -15.28
C GLU A 496 -26.15 40.77 -14.32
N PRO A 497 -25.78 42.07 -14.18
CA PRO A 497 -24.74 42.49 -13.27
C PRO A 497 -25.23 42.48 -11.82
N LEU A 498 -24.35 41.99 -10.93
CA LEU A 498 -24.47 41.98 -9.48
C LEU A 498 -24.94 43.34 -8.93
N ALA A 499 -26.12 43.35 -8.33
CA ALA A 499 -26.63 44.46 -7.53
C ALA A 499 -25.77 44.65 -6.27
N THR A 500 -25.10 45.79 -6.19
CA THR A 500 -24.45 46.31 -4.99
C THR A 500 -25.50 46.77 -3.97
N SER A 501 -25.35 46.37 -2.71
CA SER A 501 -26.13 46.89 -1.58
C SER A 501 -25.85 48.39 -1.34
N PRO A 502 -26.79 49.15 -0.76
CA PRO A 502 -26.71 50.61 -0.71
C PRO A 502 -25.84 51.09 0.45
N SER A 503 -24.88 51.98 0.18
CA SER A 503 -24.22 52.80 1.18
C SER A 503 -24.50 54.28 0.88
N GLU A 504 -25.27 54.87 1.78
CA GLU A 504 -25.19 56.25 2.29
C GLU A 504 -25.19 57.42 1.28
N GLU A 505 -26.31 58.16 1.34
CA GLU A 505 -26.46 59.54 0.89
C GLU A 505 -25.38 60.42 1.54
N GLU A 506 -24.59 61.12 0.73
CA GLU A 506 -24.07 62.44 1.10
C GLU A 506 -24.21 63.40 -0.09
N GLU A 507 -24.53 64.62 0.32
CA GLU A 507 -25.16 65.74 -0.36
C GLU A 507 -24.15 66.60 -1.15
N GLU A 508 -24.68 67.44 -2.06
CA GLU A 508 -24.03 68.61 -2.68
C GLU A 508 -22.92 68.34 -3.72
N GLY A 509 -22.88 68.96 -4.91
CA GLY A 509 -23.66 70.01 -5.52
C GLY A 509 -22.97 70.51 -6.80
N LYS A 510 -23.79 70.97 -7.74
CA LYS A 510 -23.50 71.72 -8.99
C LYS A 510 -22.93 71.00 -10.21
#